data_AF-A0A969G3B7-F1
#
_entry.id   AF-A0A969G3B7-F1
#
_cell.length_a   1.000
_cell.length_b   1.000
_cell.length_c   1.000
_cell.angle_alpha   90.00
_cell.angle_beta   90.00
_cell.angle_gamma   90.00
#
_symmetry.space_group_name_H-M   'P 1'
#
loop_
_entity.id
_entity.type
_entity.pdbx_description
1 polymer ?
#
loop_
_entity_poly.entity_id
_entity_poly.type
_entity_poly.pdbx_seq_one_letter_code
_entity_poly.pdbx_strand_id
1 'polypeptide(L)'
;MLPAELPENKELLKSILAPLFDDFLYWFDRSLQALEKEQLSFMDEQEQQAFMARIRQSQAEVGAAKSMFNAMDGSACIDMRVIAPWHQLVTECWSIARKNRQFKATEG
;
A
#
# COMPACT_ATOMS: atom_id res chain seq x y z
N MET A 1 9.41 -2.91 -40.17
CA MET A 1 8.97 -3.80 -39.07
C MET A 1 10.15 -3.97 -38.13
N LEU A 2 10.13 -3.29 -36.98
CA LEU A 2 11.03 -3.47 -35.83
C LEU A 2 10.28 -3.02 -34.56
N PRO A 3 10.50 -3.59 -33.36
CA PRO A 3 11.09 -4.90 -33.08
C PRO A 3 10.30 -5.76 -32.07
N ALA A 4 10.67 -7.04 -32.04
CA ALA A 4 10.37 -7.96 -30.96
C ALA A 4 11.40 -7.75 -29.83
N GLU A 5 11.08 -6.91 -28.85
CA GLU A 5 11.87 -6.75 -27.62
C GLU A 5 10.95 -6.80 -26.40
N LEU A 6 10.60 -8.02 -25.97
CA LEU A 6 9.87 -8.29 -24.74
C LEU A 6 10.46 -9.39 -23.82
N PRO A 7 11.76 -9.76 -23.87
CA PRO A 7 12.40 -10.47 -22.77
C PRO A 7 12.89 -9.56 -21.63
N GLU A 8 13.58 -8.45 -21.91
CA GLU A 8 14.22 -7.60 -20.88
C GLU A 8 13.22 -6.94 -19.91
N ASN A 9 12.01 -6.66 -20.40
CA ASN A 9 10.98 -5.98 -19.60
C ASN A 9 10.40 -6.85 -18.49
N LYS A 10 10.43 -8.19 -18.61
CA LYS A 10 9.80 -9.08 -17.60
C LYS A 10 10.62 -9.19 -16.33
N GLU A 11 11.91 -9.45 -16.44
CA GLU A 11 12.79 -9.52 -15.27
C GLU A 11 12.92 -8.14 -14.60
N LEU A 12 12.96 -7.06 -15.39
CA LEU A 12 12.89 -5.69 -14.86
C LEU A 12 11.58 -5.45 -14.10
N LEU A 13 10.43 -5.81 -14.67
CA LEU A 13 9.14 -5.67 -14.00
C LEU A 13 9.09 -6.48 -12.69
N LYS A 14 9.64 -7.71 -12.69
CA LYS A 14 9.73 -8.52 -11.47
C LYS A 14 10.56 -7.84 -10.39
N SER A 15 11.70 -7.27 -10.77
CA SER A 15 12.60 -6.56 -9.85
C SER A 15 11.97 -5.30 -9.24
N ILE A 16 10.94 -4.73 -9.89
CA ILE A 16 10.20 -3.57 -9.41
C ILE A 16 9.00 -3.99 -8.54
N LEU A 17 8.27 -5.02 -8.95
CA LEU A 17 7.04 -5.44 -8.25
C LEU A 17 7.33 -6.01 -6.86
N ALA A 18 8.39 -6.81 -6.71
CA ALA A 18 8.76 -7.38 -5.41
C ALA A 18 8.98 -6.31 -4.33
N PRO A 19 9.88 -5.31 -4.52
CA PRO A 19 10.05 -4.24 -3.54
C PRO A 19 8.81 -3.34 -3.43
N LEU A 20 8.03 -3.16 -4.49
CA LEU A 20 6.79 -2.39 -4.42
C LEU A 20 5.75 -3.03 -3.48
N PHE A 21 5.61 -4.36 -3.47
CA PHE A 21 4.75 -5.04 -2.50
C PHE A 21 5.25 -4.85 -1.07
N ASP A 22 6.57 -4.90 -0.86
CA ASP A 22 7.17 -4.62 0.43
C ASP A 22 6.89 -3.18 0.89
N ASP A 23 6.98 -2.21 -0.01
CA ASP A 23 6.65 -0.82 0.29
C ASP A 23 5.18 -0.67 0.72
N PHE A 24 4.23 -1.27 -0.01
CA PHE A 24 2.82 -1.23 0.37
C PHE A 24 2.59 -1.82 1.77
N LEU A 25 3.14 -3.01 2.03
CA LEU A 25 3.00 -3.68 3.32
C LEU A 25 3.61 -2.85 4.46
N TYR A 26 4.79 -2.27 4.23
CA TYR A 26 5.46 -1.41 5.20
C TYR A 26 4.61 -0.18 5.54
N TRP A 27 4.06 0.51 4.53
CA TRP A 27 3.26 1.71 4.76
C TRP A 27 1.92 1.40 5.43
N PHE A 28 1.28 0.28 5.09
CA PHE A 28 0.06 -0.15 5.77
C PHE A 28 0.31 -0.49 7.24
N ASP A 29 1.34 -1.27 7.53
CA ASP A 29 1.71 -1.61 8.91
C ASP A 29 2.03 -0.37 9.73
N ARG A 30 2.86 0.53 9.19
CA ARG A 30 3.20 1.80 9.85
C ARG A 30 1.96 2.65 10.14
N SER A 31 1.02 2.73 9.21
CA SER A 31 -0.21 3.48 9.39
C SER A 31 -1.11 2.87 10.47
N LEU A 32 -1.28 1.55 10.47
CA LEU A 32 -2.05 0.85 11.50
C LEU A 32 -1.44 1.07 12.88
N GLN A 33 -0.12 0.90 13.03
CA GLN A 33 0.55 1.15 14.30
C GLN A 33 0.36 2.58 14.82
N ALA A 34 0.25 3.57 13.92
CA ALA A 34 -0.02 4.95 14.31
C ALA A 34 -1.47 5.13 14.78
N LEU A 35 -2.43 4.57 14.06
CA LEU A 35 -3.87 4.65 14.35
C LEU A 35 -4.28 3.80 15.56
N GLU A 36 -3.55 2.74 15.89
CA GLU A 36 -3.82 1.91 17.07
C GLU A 36 -3.36 2.58 18.37
N LYS A 37 -2.38 3.49 18.29
CA LYS A 37 -1.81 4.18 19.46
C LYS A 37 -2.60 5.41 19.87
N GLU A 38 -3.37 5.99 18.95
CA GLU A 38 -3.98 7.29 19.15
C GLU A 38 -5.25 7.46 18.30
N GLN A 39 -6.31 7.95 18.93
CA GLN A 39 -7.48 8.47 18.21
C GLN A 39 -7.15 9.83 17.60
N LEU A 40 -7.36 9.99 16.30
CA LEU A 40 -7.10 11.24 15.61
C LEU A 40 -8.18 12.28 15.97
N SER A 41 -7.79 13.43 16.50
CA SER A 41 -8.74 14.46 16.96
C SER A 41 -9.68 15.03 15.87
N PHE A 42 -9.35 14.83 14.59
CA PHE A 42 -10.12 15.33 13.44
C PHE A 42 -10.96 14.24 12.74
N MET A 43 -11.04 13.05 13.33
CA MET A 43 -11.75 11.89 12.80
C MET A 43 -12.47 11.20 13.96
N ASP A 44 -13.72 10.81 13.79
CA ASP A 44 -14.39 10.07 14.85
C ASP A 44 -13.90 8.61 14.95
N GLU A 45 -14.32 7.90 16.01
CA GLU A 45 -13.90 6.52 16.24
C GLU A 45 -14.38 5.58 15.13
N GLN A 46 -15.59 5.77 14.60
CA GLN A 46 -16.15 4.90 13.56
C GLN A 46 -15.41 5.10 12.24
N GLU A 47 -15.15 6.34 11.85
CA GLU A 47 -14.35 6.71 10.69
C GLU A 47 -12.94 6.12 10.78
N GLN A 48 -12.29 6.22 11.96
CA GLN A 48 -10.96 5.66 12.18
C GLN A 48 -10.97 4.13 12.08
N GLN A 49 -11.92 3.44 12.70
CA GLN A 49 -12.04 1.98 12.60
C GLN A 49 -12.32 1.53 11.17
N ALA A 50 -13.19 2.24 10.44
CA ALA A 50 -13.47 1.96 9.04
C ALA A 50 -12.22 2.13 8.16
N PHE A 51 -11.43 3.18 8.40
CA PHE A 51 -10.18 3.40 7.70
C PHE A 51 -9.15 2.29 8.01
N MET A 52 -9.00 1.92 9.28
CA MET A 52 -8.12 0.81 9.69
C MET A 52 -8.55 -0.52 9.08
N ALA A 53 -9.86 -0.79 9.00
CA ALA A 53 -10.39 -2.00 8.37
C ALA A 53 -10.02 -2.05 6.87
N ARG A 54 -10.12 -0.92 6.16
CA ARG A 54 -9.67 -0.81 4.75
C ARG A 54 -8.17 -1.12 4.62
N ILE A 55 -7.33 -0.59 5.51
CA ILE A 55 -5.89 -0.88 5.49
C ILE A 55 -5.62 -2.37 5.72
N ARG A 56 -6.25 -2.99 6.73
CA ARG A 56 -6.08 -4.43 7.01
C ARG A 56 -6.51 -5.30 5.83
N GLN A 57 -7.61 -4.94 5.18
CA GLN A 57 -8.08 -5.64 3.99
C GLN A 57 -7.05 -5.55 2.85
N SER A 58 -6.57 -4.35 2.52
CA SER A 58 -5.54 -4.18 1.48
C SER A 58 -4.21 -4.83 1.85
N GLN A 59 -3.83 -4.87 3.12
CA GLN A 59 -2.63 -5.59 3.58
C GLN A 59 -2.74 -7.10 3.32
N ALA A 60 -3.91 -7.70 3.57
CA ALA A 60 -4.16 -9.11 3.27
C ALA A 60 -4.12 -9.38 1.75
N GLU A 61 -4.71 -8.49 0.94
CA GLU A 61 -4.69 -8.59 -0.53
C GLU A 61 -3.27 -8.51 -1.10
N VAL A 62 -2.48 -7.51 -0.67
CA VAL A 62 -1.08 -7.36 -1.08
C VAL A 62 -0.26 -8.57 -0.64
N GLY A 63 -0.46 -9.05 0.60
CA GLY A 63 0.23 -10.24 1.11
C GLY A 63 -0.07 -11.49 0.29
N ALA A 64 -1.33 -11.69 -0.10
CA ALA A 64 -1.74 -12.78 -0.97
C ALA A 64 -1.13 -12.65 -2.38
N ALA A 65 -1.18 -11.46 -2.97
CA ALA A 65 -0.60 -11.18 -4.28
C ALA A 65 0.92 -11.39 -4.30
N LYS A 66 1.63 -10.90 -3.28
CA LYS A 66 3.07 -11.13 -3.11
C LYS A 66 3.40 -12.61 -2.97
N SER A 67 2.62 -13.34 -2.18
CA SER A 67 2.81 -14.79 -1.99
C SER A 67 2.61 -15.56 -3.30
N MET A 68 1.57 -15.23 -4.06
CA MET A 68 1.31 -15.82 -5.38
C MET A 68 2.41 -15.45 -6.38
N PHE A 69 2.84 -14.20 -6.40
CA PHE A 69 3.93 -13.72 -7.24
C PHE A 69 5.23 -14.50 -6.98
N ASN A 70 5.59 -14.71 -5.71
CA ASN A 70 6.76 -15.48 -5.31
C ASN A 70 6.61 -16.98 -5.65
N ALA A 71 5.44 -17.57 -5.41
CA ALA A 71 5.17 -18.98 -5.71
C ALA A 71 5.25 -19.30 -7.21
N MET A 72 5.02 -18.30 -8.06
CA MET A 72 5.09 -18.40 -9.52
C MET A 72 6.42 -17.89 -10.10
N ASP A 73 7.46 -17.72 -9.27
CA ASP A 73 8.79 -17.21 -9.67
C ASP A 73 8.71 -15.87 -10.43
N GLY A 74 7.82 -14.99 -9.95
CA GLY A 74 7.51 -13.69 -10.55
C GLY A 74 6.79 -13.75 -11.89
N SER A 75 6.34 -14.93 -12.33
CA SER A 75 5.64 -15.10 -13.62
C SER A 75 4.15 -14.75 -13.55
N ALA A 76 3.61 -14.49 -12.35
CA ALA A 76 2.25 -14.04 -12.18
C ALA A 76 2.06 -12.62 -12.75
N CYS A 77 1.20 -12.47 -13.76
CA CYS A 77 0.81 -11.16 -14.25
C CYS A 77 -0.19 -10.54 -13.28
N ILE A 78 0.23 -9.52 -12.52
CA ILE A 78 -0.66 -8.74 -11.67
C ILE A 78 -1.22 -7.61 -12.51
N ASP A 79 -2.55 -7.56 -12.60
CA ASP A 79 -3.25 -6.50 -13.33
C ASP A 79 -3.04 -5.16 -12.63
N MET A 80 -2.67 -4.13 -13.37
CA MET A 80 -2.45 -2.78 -12.84
C MET A 80 -3.70 -2.21 -12.15
N ARG A 81 -4.89 -2.68 -12.51
CA ARG A 81 -6.17 -2.34 -11.86
C ARG A 81 -6.24 -2.81 -10.40
N VAL A 82 -5.43 -3.79 -10.01
CA VAL A 82 -5.32 -4.30 -8.64
C VAL A 82 -4.33 -3.45 -7.82
N ILE A 83 -3.28 -2.92 -8.47
CA ILE A 83 -2.24 -2.11 -7.81
C ILE A 83 -2.74 -0.68 -7.50
N ALA A 84 -3.52 -0.09 -8.41
CA ALA A 84 -3.95 1.31 -8.28
C ALA A 84 -4.70 1.62 -6.97
N PRO A 85 -5.66 0.78 -6.49
CA PRO A 85 -6.31 0.98 -5.20
C PRO A 85 -5.34 0.97 -4.02
N TRP A 86 -4.33 0.11 -4.02
CA TRP A 86 -3.34 0.04 -2.93
C TRP A 86 -2.48 1.30 -2.88
N HIS A 87 -2.05 1.79 -4.04
CA HIS A 87 -1.31 3.06 -4.12
C HIS A 87 -2.15 4.26 -3.65
N GLN A 88 -3.43 4.31 -4.04
CA GLN A 88 -4.35 5.33 -3.55
C GLN A 88 -4.47 5.29 -2.02
N LEU A 89 -4.57 4.10 -1.44
CA LEU A 89 -4.68 3.94 0.01
C LEU A 89 -3.40 4.34 0.76
N VAL A 90 -2.21 4.06 0.20
CA VAL A 90 -0.94 4.56 0.76
C VAL A 90 -0.87 6.09 0.70
N THR A 91 -1.36 6.70 -0.38
CA THR A 91 -1.40 8.16 -0.49
C THR A 91 -2.35 8.77 0.56
N GLU A 92 -3.50 8.12 0.78
CA GLU A 92 -4.47 8.50 1.82
C GLU A 92 -3.86 8.39 3.23
N CYS A 93 -3.15 7.30 3.51
CA CYS A 93 -2.38 7.10 4.75
C CYS A 93 -1.41 8.26 5.02
N TRP A 94 -0.62 8.65 4.02
CA TRP A 94 0.32 9.78 4.15
C TRP A 94 -0.38 11.11 4.37
N SER A 95 -1.50 11.35 3.68
CA SER A 95 -2.31 12.55 3.86
C SER A 95 -2.81 12.67 5.30
N ILE A 96 -3.33 11.58 5.86
CA ILE A 96 -3.80 11.51 7.25
C ILE A 96 -2.66 11.75 8.23
N ALA A 97 -1.52 11.09 8.04
CA ALA A 97 -0.33 11.30 8.88
C ALA A 97 0.15 12.75 8.84
N ARG A 98 0.15 13.38 7.66
CA ARG A 98 0.50 14.80 7.48
C ARG A 98 -0.51 15.72 8.16
N LYS A 99 -1.82 15.43 8.06
CA LYS A 99 -2.88 16.18 8.73
C LYS A 99 -2.74 16.10 10.24
N ASN A 100 -2.47 14.91 10.78
CA ASN A 100 -2.23 14.72 12.22
C ASN A 100 -1.04 15.54 12.73
N ARG A 101 0.08 15.53 12.00
CA ARG A 101 1.25 16.36 12.36
C ARG A 101 0.94 17.86 12.38
N GLN A 102 0.17 18.35 11.42
CA GLN A 102 -0.22 19.76 11.36
C GLN A 102 -1.17 20.14 12.50
N PHE A 103 -2.13 19.25 12.81
CA PHE A 103 -3.07 19.46 13.91
C PHE A 103 -2.31 19.60 15.23
N LYS A 104 -1.40 18.65 15.52
CA LYS A 104 -0.54 18.70 16.71
C LYS A 104 0.38 19.91 16.79
N ALA A 105 0.86 20.42 15.65
CA ALA A 105 1.69 21.63 15.61
C ALA A 105 0.89 22.92 15.84
N THR A 106 -0.44 22.87 15.74
CA THR A 106 -1.34 24.03 15.95
C THR A 106 -1.93 24.04 17.36
N GLU A 107 -1.98 22.88 18.04
CA GLU A 107 -2.46 22.74 19.41
C GLU A 107 -1.36 22.85 20.49
N GLY A 108 -0.08 22.94 20.10
CA GLY A 108 1.07 23.12 21.00
C GLY A 108 1.66 24.51 20.92
#